data_AF-A0A1F2VTE0-F1
#
_entry.id   AF-A0A1F2VTE0-F1
#
_cell.length_a   1.000
_cell.length_b   1.000
_cell.length_c   1.000
_cell.angle_alpha   90.00
_cell.angle_beta   90.00
_cell.angle_gamma   90.00
#
_symmetry.space_group_name_H-M   'P 1'
#
loop_
_entity.id
_entity.type
_entity.pdbx_description
1 polymer ?
#
loop_
_entity_poly.entity_id
_entity_poly.type
_entity_poly.pdbx_seq_one_letter_code
_entity_poly.pdbx_strand_id
1 'polypeptide(L)'
;MDDAPKSAVELAMARLKKKDADEGVTDHPLSADQKNEIAEVRKTYAARLAQEEILYKSRMQGSVDYDERQKFEENYRRDVERLTHERDRKIEKIHAS
;
A
#
# COMPACT_ATOMS: atom_id res chain seq x y z
N MET A 1 -46.82 3.72 -1.35
CA MET A 1 -46.01 3.09 -2.41
C MET A 1 -45.46 4.23 -3.22
N ASP A 2 -44.16 4.52 -3.07
CA ASP A 2 -43.48 5.61 -3.76
C ASP A 2 -43.18 5.18 -5.20
N ASP A 3 -44.17 5.37 -6.08
CA ASP A 3 -44.10 5.08 -7.51
C ASP A 3 -43.72 6.35 -8.30
N ALA A 4 -42.71 7.08 -7.81
CA ALA A 4 -42.20 8.26 -8.49
C ALA A 4 -41.22 7.83 -9.61
N PRO A 5 -41.39 8.31 -10.86
CA PRO A 5 -40.48 7.97 -11.94
C PRO A 5 -39.07 8.50 -11.65
N LYS A 6 -38.08 7.64 -11.80
CA LYS A 6 -36.66 7.97 -11.59
C LYS A 6 -36.27 9.15 -12.47
N SER A 7 -35.53 10.09 -11.90
CA SER A 7 -34.94 11.21 -12.63
C SER A 7 -33.93 10.73 -13.68
N ALA A 8 -33.66 11.58 -14.67
CA ALA A 8 -32.69 11.28 -15.74
C ALA A 8 -31.29 10.95 -15.19
N VAL A 9 -30.91 11.56 -14.07
CA VAL A 9 -29.63 11.32 -13.39
C VAL A 9 -29.59 9.93 -12.76
N GLU A 10 -30.66 9.50 -12.11
CA GLU A 10 -30.77 8.17 -11.51
C GLU A 10 -30.76 7.06 -12.57
N LEU A 11 -31.40 7.30 -13.71
CA LEU A 11 -31.37 6.40 -14.86
C LEU A 11 -29.97 6.28 -15.47
N ALA A 12 -29.23 7.39 -15.56
CA ALA A 12 -27.85 7.38 -16.06
C ALA A 12 -26.91 6.61 -15.10
N MET A 13 -27.01 6.85 -13.79
CA MET A 13 -26.25 6.14 -12.76
C MET A 13 -26.55 4.63 -12.75
N ALA A 14 -27.82 4.25 -12.91
CA ALA A 14 -28.21 2.85 -12.97
C ALA A 14 -27.66 2.13 -14.22
N ARG A 15 -27.63 2.81 -15.37
CA ARG A 15 -27.02 2.28 -16.60
C ARG A 15 -25.51 2.13 -16.47
N LEU A 16 -24.85 3.09 -15.82
CA LEU A 16 -23.42 3.02 -15.54
C LEU A 16 -23.07 1.83 -14.65
N LYS A 17 -23.74 1.68 -13.49
CA LYS A 17 -23.55 0.53 -12.60
C LYS A 17 -23.82 -0.81 -13.26
N LYS A 18 -24.83 -0.87 -14.15
CA LYS A 18 -25.14 -2.09 -14.90
C LYS A 18 -24.03 -2.41 -15.91
N LYS A 19 -23.51 -1.39 -16.60
CA LYS A 19 -22.39 -1.54 -17.54
C LYS A 19 -21.13 -2.00 -16.81
N ASP A 20 -20.81 -1.43 -15.66
CA ASP A 20 -19.67 -1.84 -14.84
C ASP A 20 -19.82 -3.31 -14.40
N ALA A 21 -21.03 -3.72 -13.99
CA ALA A 21 -21.33 -5.12 -13.64
C ALA A 21 -21.26 -6.07 -14.85
N ASP A 22 -21.76 -5.67 -16.02
CA ASP A 22 -21.73 -6.45 -17.27
C ASP A 22 -20.29 -6.58 -17.82
N GLU A 23 -19.43 -5.57 -17.57
CA GLU A 23 -17.99 -5.59 -17.90
C GLU A 23 -17.14 -6.29 -16.83
N GLY A 24 -17.77 -6.84 -15.78
CA GLY A 24 -17.09 -7.54 -14.68
C GLY A 24 -16.27 -6.63 -13.76
N VAL A 25 -16.47 -5.32 -13.86
CA VAL A 25 -15.86 -4.30 -12.99
C VAL A 25 -16.73 -4.17 -11.74
N THR A 26 -16.59 -5.13 -10.84
CA THR A 26 -17.12 -4.99 -9.48
C THR A 26 -16.15 -4.15 -8.66
N ASP A 27 -16.58 -2.95 -8.26
CA ASP A 27 -15.91 -2.22 -7.19
C ASP A 27 -15.96 -3.13 -5.95
N HIS A 28 -14.81 -3.71 -5.59
CA HIS A 28 -14.65 -4.53 -4.40
C HIS A 28 -14.08 -3.64 -3.30
N PRO A 29 -14.94 -2.88 -2.58
CA PRO A 29 -14.47 -2.10 -1.47
C PRO A 29 -13.84 -3.03 -0.45
N LEU A 30 -12.67 -2.65 0.06
CA LEU A 30 -11.98 -3.43 1.08
C LEU A 30 -12.89 -3.66 2.29
N SER A 31 -12.93 -4.91 2.77
CA SER A 31 -13.57 -5.28 4.02
C SER A 31 -12.89 -4.58 5.21
N ALA A 32 -13.58 -4.53 6.35
CA ALA A 32 -12.99 -3.98 7.57
C ALA A 32 -11.73 -4.77 7.99
N ASP A 33 -11.76 -6.09 7.83
CA ASP A 33 -10.64 -6.97 8.17
C ASP A 33 -9.45 -6.75 7.24
N GLN A 34 -9.66 -6.64 5.92
CA GLN A 34 -8.59 -6.31 4.97
C GLN A 34 -7.96 -4.95 5.29
N LYS A 35 -8.78 -3.94 5.62
CA LYS A 35 -8.28 -2.61 6.02
C LYS A 35 -7.41 -2.69 7.28
N ASN A 36 -7.87 -3.43 8.29
CA ASN A 36 -7.11 -3.63 9.53
C ASN A 36 -5.80 -4.37 9.27
N GLU A 37 -5.81 -5.42 8.45
CA GLU A 37 -4.60 -6.16 8.12
C GLU A 37 -3.59 -5.29 7.34
N ILE A 38 -4.05 -4.51 6.36
CA ILE A 38 -3.21 -3.55 5.64
C ILE A 38 -2.61 -2.52 6.60
N ALA A 39 -3.37 -2.02 7.56
CA ALA A 39 -2.89 -1.07 8.55
C ALA A 39 -1.77 -1.67 9.43
N GLU A 40 -1.94 -2.91 9.90
CA GLU A 40 -0.92 -3.61 10.69
C GLU A 40 0.34 -3.94 9.88
N VAL A 41 0.19 -4.32 8.60
CA VAL A 41 1.33 -4.48 7.69
C VAL A 41 2.08 -3.15 7.55
N ARG A 42 1.40 -2.04 7.27
CA ARG A 42 2.03 -0.73 7.14
C ARG A 42 2.76 -0.32 8.40
N LYS A 43 2.14 -0.48 9.57
CA LYS A 43 2.74 -0.17 10.87
C LYS A 43 4.01 -0.98 11.12
N THR A 44 3.96 -2.29 10.85
CA THR A 44 5.10 -3.18 11.03
C THR A 44 6.27 -2.79 10.14
N TYR A 45 6.03 -2.55 8.85
CA TYR A 45 7.11 -2.17 7.93
C TYR A 45 7.61 -0.75 8.17
N ALA A 46 6.76 0.19 8.62
CA ALA A 46 7.20 1.52 9.04
C ALA A 46 8.18 1.44 10.22
N ALA A 47 7.91 0.59 11.21
CA ALA A 47 8.82 0.37 12.34
C ALA A 47 10.17 -0.23 11.88
N ARG A 48 10.15 -1.20 10.96
CA ARG A 48 11.37 -1.79 10.38
C ARG A 48 12.19 -0.75 9.60
N LEU A 49 11.55 0.06 8.77
CA LEU A 49 12.21 1.13 8.02
C LEU A 49 12.84 2.18 8.96
N ALA A 50 12.12 2.58 10.01
CA ALA A 50 12.66 3.50 11.01
C ALA A 50 13.87 2.91 11.74
N GLN A 51 13.84 1.61 12.06
CA GLN A 51 14.98 0.91 12.64
C GLN A 51 16.20 0.92 11.69
N GLU A 52 16.01 0.58 10.41
CA GLU A 52 17.08 0.63 9.41
C GLU A 52 17.66 2.05 9.27
N GLU A 53 16.81 3.07 9.27
CA GLU A 53 17.25 4.47 9.19
C GLU A 53 18.09 4.88 10.41
N ILE A 54 17.69 4.47 11.61
CA ILE A 54 18.46 4.73 12.84
C ILE A 54 19.83 4.04 12.77
N LEU A 55 19.87 2.77 12.35
CA LEU A 55 21.11 2.01 12.21
C LEU A 55 22.04 2.64 11.17
N TYR A 56 21.50 3.04 10.01
CA TYR A 56 22.23 3.73 8.96
C TYR A 56 22.84 5.04 9.48
N LYS A 57 22.01 5.91 10.10
CA LYS A 57 22.48 7.19 10.66
C LYS A 57 23.59 7.01 11.69
N SER A 58 23.44 6.02 12.58
CA SER A 58 24.45 5.70 13.59
C SER A 58 25.78 5.28 12.96
N ARG A 59 25.75 4.40 11.94
CA ARG A 59 26.96 3.98 11.21
C ARG A 59 27.62 5.12 10.44
N MET A 60 26.82 5.98 9.81
CA MET A 60 27.32 7.13 9.05
C MET A 60 27.96 8.21 9.92
N GLN A 61 27.49 8.37 11.16
CA GLN A 61 28.12 9.25 12.14
C GLN A 61 29.45 8.68 12.67
N GLY A 62 29.55 7.36 12.78
CA GLY A 62 30.76 6.68 13.29
C GLY A 62 31.86 6.44 12.26
N SER A 63 31.55 6.47 10.95
CA SER A 63 32.53 6.16 9.89
C SER A 63 33.08 7.42 9.21
N VAL A 64 34.41 7.49 9.10
CA VAL A 64 35.15 8.53 8.39
C VAL A 64 35.74 8.03 7.06
N ASP A 65 35.70 6.72 6.83
CA ASP A 65 36.21 6.09 5.61
C ASP A 65 35.16 6.20 4.49
N TYR A 66 35.57 6.71 3.33
CA TYR A 66 34.67 6.95 2.21
C TYR A 66 34.12 5.64 1.62
N ASP A 67 34.96 4.62 1.46
CA ASP A 67 34.57 3.35 0.84
C ASP A 67 33.62 2.57 1.78
N GLU A 68 33.87 2.64 3.09
CA GLU A 68 33.00 2.04 4.09
C GLU A 68 31.62 2.71 4.10
N ARG A 69 31.57 4.05 4.04
CA ARG A 69 30.32 4.81 3.94
C ARG A 69 29.53 4.48 2.68
N GLN A 70 30.20 4.37 1.53
CA GLN A 70 29.54 3.98 0.27
C GLN A 70 28.93 2.57 0.36
N LYS A 71 29.62 1.61 0.98
CA LYS A 71 29.08 0.27 1.20
C LYS A 71 27.86 0.29 2.12
N PHE A 72 27.89 1.06 3.21
CA PHE A 72 26.73 1.18 4.10
C PHE A 72 25.54 1.85 3.42
N GLU A 73 25.77 2.87 2.61
CA GLU A 73 24.74 3.53 1.83
C GLU A 73 24.09 2.58 0.81
N GLU A 74 24.91 1.81 0.08
CA GLU A 74 24.37 0.84 -0.87
C GLU A 74 23.55 -0.26 -0.18
N ASN A 75 24.04 -0.78 0.95
CA ASN A 75 23.31 -1.78 1.72
C ASN A 75 21.98 -1.22 2.26
N TYR A 76 22.01 -0.03 2.86
CA TYR A 76 20.82 0.65 3.34
C TYR A 76 19.77 0.84 2.23
N ARG A 77 20.21 1.28 1.05
CA ARG A 77 19.31 1.44 -0.11
C ARG A 77 18.64 0.12 -0.49
N ARG A 78 19.42 -0.97 -0.59
CA ARG A 78 18.90 -2.31 -0.93
C ARG A 78 17.91 -2.81 0.14
N ASP A 79 18.20 -2.58 1.42
CA ASP A 79 17.32 -2.99 2.50
C ASP A 79 16.00 -2.21 2.52
N VAL A 80 16.04 -0.90 2.30
CA VAL A 80 14.83 -0.06 2.17
C VAL A 80 13.98 -0.49 0.98
N GLU A 81 14.60 -0.74 -0.17
CA GLU A 81 13.93 -1.21 -1.38
C GLU A 81 13.27 -2.57 -1.14
N ARG A 82 14.00 -3.52 -0.57
CA ARG A 82 13.48 -4.85 -0.22
C ARG A 82 12.30 -4.76 0.75
N LEU A 83 12.42 -4.02 1.85
CA LEU A 83 11.36 -3.85 2.83
C LEU A 83 10.11 -3.20 2.22
N THR A 84 10.30 -2.24 1.31
CA THR A 84 9.21 -1.59 0.60
C THR A 84 8.49 -2.56 -0.33
N HIS A 85 9.23 -3.32 -1.14
CA HIS A 85 8.64 -4.34 -2.01
C HIS A 85 7.94 -5.47 -1.25
N GLU A 86 8.52 -5.93 -0.13
CA GLU A 86 7.88 -6.93 0.72
C GLU A 86 6.56 -6.43 1.30
N ARG A 87 6.51 -5.17 1.77
CA ARG A 87 5.29 -4.51 2.24
C ARG A 87 4.24 -4.47 1.14
N ASP A 88 4.61 -3.97 -0.04
CA ASP A 88 3.68 -3.74 -1.14
C ASP A 88 3.12 -5.06 -1.66
N ARG A 89 3.97 -6.07 -1.86
CA ARG A 89 3.54 -7.44 -2.20
C ARG A 89 2.56 -8.00 -1.17
N LYS A 90 2.78 -7.72 0.13
CA LYS A 90 1.88 -8.23 1.19
C LYS A 90 0.54 -7.50 1.16
N ILE A 91 0.53 -6.19 0.91
CA ILE A 91 -0.68 -5.39 0.72
C ILE A 91 -1.46 -5.90 -0.51
N GLU A 92 -0.80 -6.09 -1.66
CA GLU A 92 -1.42 -6.63 -2.88
C GLU A 92 -2.08 -7.99 -2.64
N LYS A 93 -1.44 -8.87 -1.86
CA LYS A 93 -2.04 -10.16 -1.49
C LYS A 93 -3.33 -9.99 -0.68
N ILE A 94 -3.39 -9.01 0.22
CA ILE A 94 -4.59 -8.70 1.01
C ILE A 94 -5.69 -8.10 0.13
N HIS A 95 -5.31 -7.30 -0.88
CA HIS A 95 -6.26 -6.80 -1.88
C HIS A 95 -6.86 -7.92 -2.74
N ALA A 96 -6.09 -8.99 -2.99
CA ALA A 96 -6.51 -10.12 -3.83
C ALA A 96 -7.17 -11.27 -3.07
N SER A 97 -7.16 -11.26 -1.73
CA SER A 97 -7.80 -12.26 -0.85
C SER A 97 -9.23 -11.88 -0.55
#